data_AF-A0A3C0X033-F1
#
_entry.id   AF-A0A3C0X033-F1
#
_cell.length_a   1.000
_cell.length_b   1.000
_cell.length_c   1.000
_cell.angle_alpha   90.00
_cell.angle_beta   90.00
_cell.angle_gamma   90.00
#
_symmetry.space_group_name_H-M   'P 1'
#
loop_
_entity.id
_entity.type
_entity.pdbx_description
1 polymer ?
#
loop_
_entity_poly.entity_id
_entity_poly.type
_entity_poly.pdbx_seq_one_letter_code
_entity_poly.pdbx_strand_id
1 'polypeptide(L)'
;IEFNWPQHHRPTTFMPLEAIEEDNPDGGKTVWTGEVEPFGRMKGMAGITVDKGRSYIKAKVRVYNRTAFPQVFMWWANLAVPVNNAYRTVFPPDCEWVNDHDRRAVLEWPIAKGLYKTARPYNFGKGIDLSHYDAVKVPSSYLISQGQSDMDFISGYDTGINKGIATVANHHISPGKKMWHWGIGDFGDMWCSNLTDKNGPYIELMTGVYTDNQPDFTWIAPYETKEFEQYWYPVREIGEIKNATIDAAVNIEQRKDGLYFGFNVTGGFKNCKITVTDNGKEIYSEKTDMSPDKVYHKTLETEISDIHNIKVSLTDENGRELVAYTPYKRGQKQPIKVRKPVRRPLEYKTVEELYINGFHLEQYKQHNYKPEDYYLEGLRRDEGDIRC
;
A
#
# COMPACT_ATOMS: atom_id res chain seq x y z
N ILE A 1 10.47 7.84 -4.82
CA ILE A 1 9.84 7.26 -3.60
C ILE A 1 10.38 8.03 -2.42
N GLU A 2 9.52 8.61 -1.61
CA GLU A 2 9.90 9.20 -0.32
C GLU A 2 9.69 8.15 0.78
N PHE A 3 10.74 7.83 1.54
CA PHE A 3 10.67 6.92 2.69
C PHE A 3 10.34 7.71 3.95
N ASN A 4 9.07 7.69 4.34
CA ASN A 4 8.57 8.47 5.47
C ASN A 4 8.74 7.72 6.78
N TRP A 5 9.62 8.22 7.63
CA TRP A 5 9.83 7.77 9.00
C TRP A 5 10.57 8.87 9.81
N PRO A 6 10.52 8.84 11.15
CA PRO A 6 9.60 8.05 11.98
C PRO A 6 8.17 8.61 11.93
N GLN A 7 7.93 9.62 11.09
CA GLN A 7 6.65 10.29 10.87
C GLN A 7 6.42 10.52 9.37
N HIS A 8 5.17 10.76 8.99
CA HIS A 8 4.74 11.07 7.63
C HIS A 8 4.09 12.46 7.55
N HIS A 9 4.53 13.38 6.68
CA HIS A 9 5.78 13.27 5.90
C HIS A 9 7.02 13.41 6.81
N ARG A 10 8.17 12.92 6.33
CA ARG A 10 9.43 12.94 7.09
C ARG A 10 9.94 14.38 7.28
N PRO A 11 10.19 14.85 8.52
CA PRO A 11 10.59 16.24 8.74
C PRO A 11 11.99 16.60 8.21
N THR A 12 12.81 15.60 7.94
CA THR A 12 14.17 15.73 7.39
C THR A 12 14.21 15.36 5.90
N THR A 13 13.07 15.37 5.17
CA THR A 13 12.97 14.97 3.75
C THR A 13 13.99 15.68 2.85
N PHE A 14 14.26 16.97 3.08
CA PHE A 14 15.23 17.76 2.30
C PHE A 14 16.62 17.86 2.95
N MET A 15 16.87 17.18 4.06
CA MET A 15 18.19 17.17 4.68
C MET A 15 19.11 16.17 3.96
N PRO A 16 20.40 16.50 3.80
CA PRO A 16 21.36 15.57 3.24
C PRO A 16 21.49 14.35 4.16
N LEU A 17 21.72 13.19 3.54
CA LEU A 17 22.00 11.94 4.23
C LEU A 17 23.36 11.42 3.79
N GLU A 18 24.05 10.73 4.69
CA GLU A 18 25.20 9.92 4.31
C GLU A 18 24.74 8.71 3.49
N ALA A 19 25.60 8.26 2.59
CA ALA A 19 25.37 7.07 1.79
C ALA A 19 26.64 6.21 1.70
N ILE A 20 26.45 4.89 1.70
CA ILE A 20 27.53 3.91 1.51
C ILE A 20 27.08 2.84 0.53
N GLU A 21 27.97 2.47 -0.38
CA GLU A 21 27.75 1.39 -1.35
C GLU A 21 28.25 0.06 -0.78
N GLU A 22 27.52 -1.01 -1.07
CA GLU A 22 27.83 -2.38 -0.68
C GLU A 22 27.67 -3.30 -1.91
N ASP A 23 28.70 -4.10 -2.18
CA ASP A 23 28.62 -5.19 -3.15
C ASP A 23 27.93 -6.40 -2.52
N ASN A 24 26.84 -6.87 -3.13
CA ASN A 24 26.10 -8.00 -2.60
C ASN A 24 26.78 -9.32 -3.02
N PRO A 25 26.72 -10.38 -2.18
CA PRO A 25 27.28 -11.70 -2.52
C PRO A 25 26.73 -12.32 -3.82
N ASP A 26 25.52 -11.96 -4.23
CA ASP A 26 24.86 -12.42 -5.45
C ASP A 26 25.26 -11.62 -6.72
N GLY A 27 26.15 -10.64 -6.57
CA GLY A 27 26.59 -9.74 -7.64
C GLY A 27 25.64 -8.57 -7.90
N GLY A 28 24.62 -8.36 -7.07
CA GLY A 28 23.86 -7.12 -7.00
C GLY A 28 24.63 -6.01 -6.28
N LYS A 29 24.00 -4.83 -6.17
CA LYS A 29 24.52 -3.69 -5.40
C LYS A 29 23.45 -3.12 -4.48
N THR A 30 23.87 -2.69 -3.30
CA THR A 30 23.03 -1.95 -2.35
C THR A 30 23.64 -0.59 -2.05
N VAL A 31 22.85 0.47 -2.14
CA VAL A 31 23.21 1.80 -1.63
C VAL A 31 22.43 2.06 -0.36
N TRP A 32 23.12 2.07 0.78
CA TRP A 32 22.54 2.37 2.08
C TRP A 32 22.56 3.86 2.32
N THR A 33 21.44 4.38 2.79
CA THR A 33 21.34 5.73 3.37
C THR A 33 20.60 5.66 4.70
N GLY A 34 20.83 6.63 5.58
CA GLY A 34 20.13 6.67 6.86
C GLY A 34 20.48 7.89 7.69
N GLU A 35 19.80 8.02 8.82
CA GLU A 35 20.00 9.10 9.79
C GLU A 35 19.71 8.63 11.20
N VAL A 36 20.09 9.46 12.16
CA VAL A 36 19.52 9.47 13.50
C VAL A 36 18.53 10.63 13.54
N GLU A 37 17.24 10.31 13.61
CA GLU A 37 16.19 11.33 13.53
C GLU A 37 16.12 12.18 14.82
N PRO A 38 15.74 13.46 14.73
CA PRO A 38 15.86 14.40 15.85
C PRO A 38 14.77 14.28 16.93
N PHE A 39 13.64 13.61 16.68
CA PHE A 39 12.51 13.55 17.62
C PHE A 39 12.73 12.51 18.72
N GLY A 40 12.85 11.24 18.35
CA GLY A 40 12.97 10.09 19.26
C GLY A 40 14.39 9.54 19.36
N ARG A 41 15.37 10.15 18.67
CA ARG A 41 16.76 9.68 18.57
C ARG A 41 16.90 8.26 18.03
N MET A 42 15.90 7.79 17.28
CA MET A 42 15.96 6.50 16.59
C MET A 42 16.89 6.55 15.38
N LYS A 43 17.39 5.38 14.94
CA LYS A 43 18.14 5.26 13.69
C LYS A 43 17.29 4.54 12.67
N GLY A 44 17.24 5.06 11.46
CA GLY A 44 16.53 4.43 10.35
C GLY A 44 17.40 4.46 9.11
N MET A 45 17.36 3.36 8.36
CA MET A 45 18.21 3.13 7.21
C MET A 45 17.38 2.50 6.10
N ALA A 46 17.63 2.94 4.86
CA ALA A 46 17.09 2.34 3.65
C ALA A 46 18.26 1.94 2.73
N GLY A 47 18.33 0.67 2.39
CA GLY A 47 19.26 0.08 1.42
C GLY A 47 18.56 -0.12 0.09
N ILE A 48 18.84 0.72 -0.88
CA ILE A 48 18.27 0.60 -2.23
C ILE A 48 19.11 -0.41 -3.01
N THR A 49 18.48 -1.53 -3.33
CA THR A 49 19.14 -2.70 -3.89
C THR A 49 18.70 -2.93 -5.33
N VAL A 50 19.69 -3.19 -6.19
CA VAL A 50 19.50 -3.78 -7.52
C VAL A 50 20.12 -5.17 -7.49
N ASP A 51 19.27 -6.19 -7.45
CA ASP A 51 19.71 -7.59 -7.47
C ASP A 51 20.07 -8.01 -8.89
N LYS A 52 21.10 -8.85 -9.03
CA LYS A 52 21.55 -9.34 -10.33
C LYS A 52 20.45 -10.18 -11.00
N GLY A 53 20.15 -9.85 -12.26
CA GLY A 53 19.16 -10.60 -13.05
C GLY A 53 17.70 -10.34 -12.66
N ARG A 54 17.43 -9.33 -11.82
CA ARG A 54 16.09 -8.92 -11.43
C ARG A 54 15.73 -7.56 -12.02
N SER A 55 14.46 -7.41 -12.41
CA SER A 55 13.86 -6.20 -12.99
C SER A 55 12.92 -5.54 -11.98
N TYR A 56 13.41 -5.34 -10.76
CA TYR A 56 12.76 -4.55 -9.72
C TYR A 56 13.80 -3.70 -8.99
N ILE A 57 13.32 -2.71 -8.24
CA ILE A 57 14.08 -2.05 -7.18
C ILE A 57 13.56 -2.58 -5.86
N LYS A 58 14.47 -2.96 -4.95
CA LYS A 58 14.16 -3.43 -3.60
C LYS A 58 14.69 -2.43 -2.58
N ALA A 59 13.87 -2.04 -1.61
CA ALA A 59 14.33 -1.32 -0.43
C ALA A 59 14.44 -2.29 0.74
N LYS A 60 15.64 -2.44 1.30
CA LYS A 60 15.88 -3.11 2.58
C LYS A 60 15.85 -2.05 3.67
N VAL A 61 14.97 -2.17 4.65
CA VAL A 61 14.78 -1.13 5.66
C VAL A 61 15.12 -1.65 7.03
N ARG A 62 15.78 -0.80 7.84
CA ARG A 62 16.07 -1.05 9.25
C ARG A 62 15.64 0.14 10.07
N VAL A 63 14.75 -0.06 11.03
CA VAL A 63 14.39 0.94 12.05
C VAL A 63 14.84 0.42 13.40
N TYR A 64 15.71 1.16 14.07
CA TYR A 64 16.36 0.78 15.31
C TYR A 64 16.08 1.82 16.40
N ASN A 65 15.45 1.38 17.48
CA ASN A 65 15.32 2.19 18.69
C ASN A 65 16.62 2.11 19.50
N ARG A 66 17.38 3.19 19.49
CA ARG A 66 18.69 3.27 20.15
C ARG A 66 18.60 3.68 21.62
N THR A 67 17.40 3.96 22.11
CA THR A 67 17.18 4.59 23.41
C THR A 67 16.75 3.56 24.45
N ALA A 68 16.84 3.94 25.73
CA ALA A 68 16.38 3.11 26.84
C ALA A 68 14.86 3.15 27.04
N PHE A 69 14.12 3.90 26.21
CA PHE A 69 12.68 4.10 26.33
C PHE A 69 11.96 3.57 25.09
N PRO A 70 10.74 3.03 25.23
CA PRO A 70 9.89 2.75 24.08
C PRO A 70 9.72 4.02 23.23
N GLN A 71 9.76 3.86 21.91
CA GLN A 71 9.51 4.93 20.96
C GLN A 71 8.34 4.54 20.06
N VAL A 72 7.75 5.52 19.39
CA VAL A 72 6.78 5.29 18.32
C VAL A 72 7.34 5.69 16.98
N PHE A 73 6.99 4.93 15.96
CA PHE A 73 7.30 5.28 14.57
C PHE A 73 6.12 4.93 13.67
N MET A 74 6.08 5.57 12.52
CA MET A 74 5.20 5.22 11.42
C MET A 74 6.06 5.15 10.17
N TRP A 75 5.87 4.11 9.36
CA TRP A 75 6.56 3.93 8.10
C TRP A 75 5.57 3.92 6.93
N TRP A 76 5.85 4.76 5.93
CA TRP A 76 5.18 4.71 4.63
C TRP A 76 6.19 4.99 3.51
N ALA A 77 6.27 4.09 2.54
CA ALA A 77 6.95 4.40 1.29
C ALA A 77 5.98 5.10 0.35
N ASN A 78 6.21 6.37 0.07
CA ASN A 78 5.38 7.22 -0.76
C ASN A 78 5.91 7.21 -2.20
N LEU A 79 5.27 6.44 -3.09
CA LEU A 79 5.56 6.43 -4.52
C LEU A 79 4.63 7.42 -5.24
N ALA A 80 5.17 8.60 -5.56
CA ALA A 80 4.56 9.51 -6.52
C ALA A 80 4.62 8.93 -7.94
N VAL A 81 3.49 8.91 -8.64
CA VAL A 81 3.36 8.44 -10.02
C VAL A 81 2.69 9.51 -10.88
N PRO A 82 3.23 9.81 -12.08
CA PRO A 82 2.60 10.76 -12.98
C PRO A 82 1.27 10.20 -13.51
N VAL A 83 0.28 11.07 -13.68
CA VAL A 83 -1.09 10.67 -14.03
C VAL A 83 -1.69 11.53 -15.13
N ASN A 84 -2.72 10.99 -15.76
CA ASN A 84 -3.56 11.65 -16.76
C ASN A 84 -4.92 10.94 -16.80
N ASN A 85 -5.82 11.34 -17.69
CA ASN A 85 -7.18 10.77 -17.78
C ASN A 85 -7.22 9.27 -18.17
N ALA A 86 -6.15 8.74 -18.77
CA ALA A 86 -5.99 7.33 -19.09
C ALA A 86 -5.40 6.50 -17.93
N TYR A 87 -4.96 7.16 -16.85
CA TYR A 87 -4.41 6.51 -15.67
C TYR A 87 -5.50 5.87 -14.80
N ARG A 88 -5.19 4.68 -14.27
CA ARG A 88 -6.03 3.90 -13.37
C ARG A 88 -5.25 3.53 -12.11
N THR A 89 -5.85 3.77 -10.95
CA THR A 89 -5.38 3.21 -9.69
C THR A 89 -5.90 1.78 -9.54
N VAL A 90 -4.99 0.86 -9.28
CA VAL A 90 -5.26 -0.58 -9.22
C VAL A 90 -4.98 -1.08 -7.80
N PHE A 91 -6.04 -1.13 -6.98
CA PHE A 91 -5.99 -1.84 -5.71
C PHE A 91 -6.22 -3.34 -5.95
N PRO A 92 -5.78 -4.21 -5.01
CA PRO A 92 -6.13 -5.62 -5.00
C PRO A 92 -7.62 -5.88 -5.30
N PRO A 93 -7.95 -6.84 -6.18
CA PRO A 93 -9.34 -7.15 -6.53
C PRO A 93 -10.23 -7.56 -5.34
N ASP A 94 -9.63 -8.05 -4.25
CA ASP A 94 -10.35 -8.44 -3.03
C ASP A 94 -10.66 -7.27 -2.09
N CYS A 95 -10.26 -6.04 -2.45
CA CYS A 95 -10.60 -4.82 -1.72
C CYS A 95 -11.99 -4.31 -2.07
N GLU A 96 -12.92 -4.38 -1.11
CA GLU A 96 -14.28 -3.85 -1.25
C GLU A 96 -14.51 -2.51 -0.56
N TRP A 97 -13.74 -2.21 0.49
CA TRP A 97 -13.93 -1.01 1.29
C TRP A 97 -12.62 -0.28 1.58
N VAL A 98 -12.66 1.05 1.44
CA VAL A 98 -11.57 1.96 1.80
C VAL A 98 -12.03 2.93 2.86
N ASN A 99 -11.09 3.58 3.53
CA ASN A 99 -11.38 4.59 4.53
C ASN A 99 -10.48 5.83 4.42
N ASP A 100 -10.96 6.93 4.98
CA ASP A 100 -10.20 8.16 5.18
C ASP A 100 -9.13 7.98 6.26
N HIS A 101 -8.25 8.97 6.38
CA HIS A 101 -7.41 9.16 7.55
C HIS A 101 -8.21 8.95 8.84
N ASP A 102 -7.56 8.26 9.79
CA ASP A 102 -8.10 8.00 11.13
C ASP A 102 -9.42 7.20 11.12
N ARG A 103 -9.74 6.51 10.00
CA ARG A 103 -10.96 5.72 9.79
C ARG A 103 -12.24 6.55 10.00
N ARG A 104 -12.20 7.86 9.73
CA ARG A 104 -13.30 8.82 10.01
C ARG A 104 -14.45 8.74 9.01
N ALA A 105 -14.19 8.19 7.84
CA ALA A 105 -15.20 7.90 6.83
C ALA A 105 -14.81 6.61 6.10
N VAL A 106 -15.80 5.87 5.64
CA VAL A 106 -15.64 4.60 4.91
C VAL A 106 -16.39 4.72 3.59
N LEU A 107 -15.85 4.11 2.54
CA LEU A 107 -16.39 4.16 1.18
C LEU A 107 -16.22 2.81 0.50
N GLU A 108 -17.19 2.43 -0.31
CA GLU A 108 -17.07 1.26 -1.20
C GLU A 108 -16.04 1.57 -2.30
N TRP A 109 -15.17 0.61 -2.61
CA TRP A 109 -14.16 0.71 -3.65
C TRP A 109 -14.46 -0.28 -4.78
N PRO A 110 -14.13 0.02 -6.05
CA PRO A 110 -13.77 1.34 -6.56
C PRO A 110 -15.01 2.23 -6.78
N ILE A 111 -16.22 1.66 -6.74
CA ILE A 111 -17.47 2.39 -7.00
C ILE A 111 -17.95 3.11 -5.74
N ALA A 112 -17.58 4.37 -5.62
CA ALA A 112 -17.99 5.24 -4.53
C ALA A 112 -19.43 5.71 -4.69
N LYS A 113 -20.23 5.64 -3.62
CA LYS A 113 -21.64 6.04 -3.62
C LYS A 113 -21.95 6.96 -2.44
N GLY A 114 -22.89 7.88 -2.64
CA GLY A 114 -23.38 8.77 -1.60
C GLY A 114 -22.34 9.76 -1.07
N LEU A 115 -22.56 10.25 0.15
CA LEU A 115 -21.77 11.31 0.76
C LEU A 115 -20.56 10.74 1.52
N TYR A 116 -19.36 11.07 1.05
CA TYR A 116 -18.11 10.80 1.75
C TYR A 116 -17.82 11.93 2.74
N LYS A 117 -18.05 11.68 4.03
CA LYS A 117 -18.01 12.68 5.11
C LYS A 117 -16.59 12.86 5.69
N THR A 118 -15.66 13.36 4.89
CA THR A 118 -14.30 13.70 5.34
C THR A 118 -14.19 15.18 5.73
N ALA A 119 -12.99 15.66 6.01
CA ALA A 119 -12.70 17.08 6.16
C ALA A 119 -13.02 17.91 4.90
N ARG A 120 -13.09 17.26 3.72
CA ARG A 120 -13.52 17.85 2.45
C ARG A 120 -14.64 17.00 1.87
N PRO A 121 -15.88 17.16 2.35
CA PRO A 121 -16.96 16.26 1.99
C PRO A 121 -17.30 16.35 0.50
N TYR A 122 -17.61 15.21 -0.10
CA TYR A 122 -18.01 15.12 -1.50
C TYR A 122 -19.10 14.07 -1.69
N ASN A 123 -20.07 14.34 -2.56
CA ASN A 123 -21.18 13.43 -2.85
C ASN A 123 -20.96 12.74 -4.20
N PHE A 124 -20.72 11.43 -4.16
CA PHE A 124 -20.52 10.59 -5.35
C PHE A 124 -21.83 10.13 -6.00
N GLY A 125 -22.99 10.55 -5.48
CA GLY A 125 -24.30 10.25 -6.06
C GLY A 125 -24.57 8.75 -6.11
N LYS A 126 -24.95 8.24 -7.30
CA LYS A 126 -25.34 6.83 -7.51
C LYS A 126 -24.14 5.87 -7.69
N GLY A 127 -22.94 6.38 -7.90
CA GLY A 127 -21.77 5.56 -8.23
C GLY A 127 -20.78 6.30 -9.11
N ILE A 128 -19.55 6.46 -8.64
CA ILE A 128 -18.41 6.98 -9.40
C ILE A 128 -17.25 6.00 -9.22
N ASP A 129 -16.60 5.61 -10.31
CA ASP A 129 -15.41 4.76 -10.26
C ASP A 129 -14.17 5.58 -9.91
N LEU A 130 -13.69 5.42 -8.68
CA LEU A 130 -12.52 6.15 -8.16
C LEU A 130 -11.18 5.59 -8.63
N SER A 131 -11.16 4.50 -9.38
CA SER A 131 -9.92 4.06 -10.03
C SER A 131 -9.48 5.05 -11.11
N HIS A 132 -10.40 5.79 -11.70
CA HIS A 132 -10.11 6.81 -12.70
C HIS A 132 -9.53 8.07 -12.07
N TYR A 133 -8.39 8.55 -12.60
CA TYR A 133 -7.77 9.80 -12.14
C TYR A 133 -8.76 10.98 -12.13
N ASP A 134 -9.54 11.14 -13.21
CA ASP A 134 -10.45 12.28 -13.34
C ASP A 134 -11.68 12.19 -12.42
N ALA A 135 -11.92 11.08 -11.73
CA ALA A 135 -13.07 10.88 -10.87
C ALA A 135 -12.96 11.56 -9.50
N VAL A 136 -11.73 11.75 -8.98
CA VAL A 136 -11.51 12.33 -7.65
C VAL A 136 -11.55 13.86 -7.74
N LYS A 137 -12.57 14.51 -7.17
CA LYS A 137 -12.78 15.96 -7.31
C LYS A 137 -12.26 16.81 -6.14
N VAL A 138 -11.96 16.18 -5.02
CA VAL A 138 -11.46 16.86 -3.82
C VAL A 138 -10.26 16.10 -3.25
N PRO A 139 -9.31 16.79 -2.60
CA PRO A 139 -8.16 16.16 -1.95
C PRO A 139 -8.61 15.03 -1.03
N SER A 140 -8.16 13.81 -1.33
CA SER A 140 -8.67 12.61 -0.68
C SER A 140 -7.59 11.57 -0.50
N SER A 141 -7.61 10.93 0.67
CA SER A 141 -6.91 9.66 0.91
C SER A 141 -7.90 8.52 0.87
N TYR A 142 -7.47 7.42 0.23
CA TYR A 142 -8.18 6.16 0.21
C TYR A 142 -7.21 5.09 0.67
N LEU A 143 -7.42 4.61 1.90
CA LEU A 143 -6.63 3.56 2.50
C LEU A 143 -7.46 2.28 2.48
N ILE A 144 -6.86 1.17 2.08
CA ILE A 144 -7.52 -0.15 2.15
C ILE A 144 -7.82 -0.44 3.62
N SER A 145 -9.10 -0.69 3.94
CA SER A 145 -9.48 -0.86 5.35
C SER A 145 -8.90 -2.16 5.91
N GLN A 146 -8.75 -2.22 7.24
CA GLN A 146 -8.31 -3.43 7.93
C GLN A 146 -9.12 -4.66 7.50
N GLY A 147 -8.44 -5.75 7.14
CA GLY A 147 -9.06 -7.00 6.69
C GLY A 147 -9.65 -6.96 5.28
N GLN A 148 -9.43 -5.89 4.51
CA GLN A 148 -9.97 -5.78 3.15
C GLN A 148 -9.08 -6.37 2.08
N SER A 149 -7.83 -6.73 2.35
CA SER A 149 -7.02 -7.43 1.35
C SER A 149 -5.93 -8.30 1.98
N ASP A 150 -5.81 -9.53 1.48
CA ASP A 150 -4.72 -10.46 1.81
C ASP A 150 -3.67 -10.53 0.68
N MET A 151 -3.73 -9.61 -0.28
CA MET A 151 -2.76 -9.53 -1.37
C MET A 151 -1.60 -8.61 -1.04
N ASP A 152 -0.43 -8.89 -1.61
CA ASP A 152 0.83 -8.22 -1.29
C ASP A 152 1.09 -6.95 -2.11
N PHE A 153 0.14 -6.49 -2.94
CA PHE A 153 0.42 -5.45 -3.92
C PHE A 153 -0.52 -4.25 -3.91
N ILE A 154 -0.05 -3.13 -4.46
CA ILE A 154 -0.83 -2.00 -4.96
C ILE A 154 -0.19 -1.54 -6.26
N SER A 155 -1.00 -1.10 -7.22
CA SER A 155 -0.51 -0.75 -8.55
C SER A 155 -1.23 0.48 -9.09
N GLY A 156 -0.69 1.02 -10.17
CA GLY A 156 -1.45 1.85 -11.07
C GLY A 156 -0.94 1.71 -12.50
N TYR A 157 -1.82 1.98 -13.45
CA TYR A 157 -1.64 1.63 -14.84
C TYR A 157 -2.19 2.73 -15.74
N ASP A 158 -1.36 3.19 -16.68
CA ASP A 158 -1.72 4.11 -17.74
C ASP A 158 -2.10 3.31 -18.98
N THR A 159 -3.39 3.35 -19.30
CA THR A 159 -3.95 2.66 -20.48
C THR A 159 -3.59 3.34 -21.80
N GLY A 160 -3.22 4.63 -21.78
CA GLY A 160 -2.84 5.40 -22.95
C GLY A 160 -1.45 5.05 -23.48
N ILE A 161 -0.54 4.64 -22.59
CA ILE A 161 0.82 4.21 -22.94
C ILE A 161 1.12 2.75 -22.61
N ASN A 162 0.13 2.00 -22.10
CA ASN A 162 0.21 0.58 -21.73
C ASN A 162 1.34 0.26 -20.74
N LYS A 163 1.50 1.10 -19.71
CA LYS A 163 2.54 0.96 -18.69
C LYS A 163 1.99 1.27 -17.32
N GLY A 164 2.53 0.61 -16.32
CA GLY A 164 2.20 0.83 -14.92
C GLY A 164 3.37 0.50 -14.01
N ILE A 165 3.10 0.54 -12.72
CA ILE A 165 4.05 0.19 -11.68
C ILE A 165 3.33 -0.59 -10.59
N ALA A 166 3.94 -1.71 -10.18
CA ALA A 166 3.50 -2.46 -9.02
C ALA A 166 4.43 -2.15 -7.85
N THR A 167 3.84 -1.96 -6.67
CA THR A 167 4.53 -2.06 -5.40
C THR A 167 4.14 -3.40 -4.78
N VAL A 168 5.12 -4.18 -4.31
CA VAL A 168 4.89 -5.46 -3.63
C VAL A 168 5.58 -5.46 -2.25
N ALA A 169 4.84 -5.86 -1.23
CA ALA A 169 5.34 -6.03 0.13
C ALA A 169 4.47 -7.05 0.89
N ASN A 170 5.09 -7.88 1.72
CA ASN A 170 4.40 -8.89 2.54
C ASN A 170 3.32 -8.23 3.40
N HIS A 171 2.05 -8.53 3.17
CA HIS A 171 0.91 -7.88 3.84
C HIS A 171 0.84 -8.14 5.34
N HIS A 172 1.50 -9.18 5.88
CA HIS A 172 1.60 -9.39 7.33
C HIS A 172 2.52 -8.39 8.02
N ILE A 173 3.47 -7.80 7.28
CA ILE A 173 4.40 -6.79 7.77
C ILE A 173 4.01 -5.40 7.25
N SER A 174 3.60 -5.32 5.99
CA SER A 174 3.22 -4.11 5.25
C SER A 174 1.74 -4.13 4.84
N PRO A 175 0.79 -4.13 5.81
CA PRO A 175 -0.63 -4.22 5.48
C PRO A 175 -1.15 -2.97 4.76
N GLY A 176 -0.57 -1.80 5.04
CA GLY A 176 -1.04 -0.52 4.53
C GLY A 176 -0.87 -0.37 3.03
N LYS A 177 -1.96 0.00 2.36
CA LYS A 177 -2.03 0.33 0.94
C LYS A 177 -2.91 1.56 0.79
N LYS A 178 -2.37 2.61 0.19
CA LYS A 178 -3.01 3.93 0.12
C LYS A 178 -2.88 4.55 -1.26
N MET A 179 -3.93 5.24 -1.68
CA MET A 179 -3.88 6.28 -2.71
C MET A 179 -4.10 7.64 -2.06
N TRP A 180 -3.21 8.61 -2.31
CA TRP A 180 -3.49 10.03 -2.13
C TRP A 180 -3.65 10.71 -3.47
N HIS A 181 -4.66 11.59 -3.55
CA HIS A 181 -4.97 12.36 -4.74
C HIS A 181 -5.31 13.79 -4.35
N TRP A 182 -4.76 14.76 -5.09
CA TRP A 182 -4.98 16.19 -4.87
C TRP A 182 -6.39 16.72 -5.21
N GLY A 183 -7.27 15.88 -5.78
CA GLY A 183 -8.50 16.30 -6.45
C GLY A 183 -8.28 17.02 -7.78
N ILE A 184 -9.18 16.83 -8.74
CA ILE A 184 -9.24 17.60 -9.99
C ILE A 184 -9.90 18.96 -9.73
N GLY A 185 -9.17 20.04 -10.00
CA GLY A 185 -9.62 21.42 -9.92
C GLY A 185 -8.55 22.35 -9.35
N ASP A 186 -8.88 23.63 -9.19
CA ASP A 186 -7.93 24.71 -8.84
C ASP A 186 -7.00 24.39 -7.66
N PHE A 187 -7.52 23.74 -6.62
CA PHE A 187 -6.70 23.34 -5.46
C PHE A 187 -5.63 22.33 -5.85
N GLY A 188 -5.99 21.29 -6.60
CA GLY A 188 -5.05 20.25 -7.01
C GLY A 188 -4.03 20.77 -8.02
N ASP A 189 -4.48 21.62 -8.95
CA ASP A 189 -3.61 22.26 -9.94
C ASP A 189 -2.57 23.17 -9.26
N MET A 190 -2.99 23.95 -8.25
CA MET A 190 -2.08 24.81 -7.48
C MET A 190 -1.10 24.02 -6.60
N TRP A 191 -1.49 22.87 -6.07
CA TRP A 191 -0.54 21.99 -5.38
C TRP A 191 0.45 21.35 -6.33
N CYS A 192 0.01 20.93 -7.51
CA CYS A 192 0.90 20.39 -8.53
C CYS A 192 1.93 21.44 -8.98
N SER A 193 1.52 22.70 -9.20
CA SER A 193 2.45 23.77 -9.60
C SER A 193 3.52 24.09 -8.57
N ASN A 194 3.26 23.86 -7.28
CA ASN A 194 4.26 24.02 -6.20
C ASN A 194 5.28 22.86 -6.15
N LEU A 195 4.97 21.71 -6.75
CA LEU A 195 5.74 20.47 -6.58
C LEU A 195 6.43 20.00 -7.87
N THR A 196 6.03 20.51 -9.02
CA THR A 196 6.60 20.11 -10.31
C THR A 196 6.54 21.24 -11.33
N ASP A 197 7.64 21.43 -12.06
CA ASP A 197 7.70 22.37 -13.18
C ASP A 197 7.09 21.80 -14.47
N LYS A 198 7.34 20.52 -14.78
CA LYS A 198 7.08 19.93 -16.12
C LYS A 198 6.47 18.54 -16.15
N ASN A 199 6.44 17.81 -15.03
CA ASN A 199 6.04 16.40 -15.00
C ASN A 199 4.52 16.17 -14.93
N GLY A 200 3.73 17.25 -14.92
CA GLY A 200 2.27 17.18 -14.85
C GLY A 200 1.75 16.75 -13.47
N PRO A 201 0.45 16.48 -13.35
CA PRO A 201 -0.11 16.03 -12.09
C PRO A 201 0.41 14.64 -11.70
N TYR A 202 0.32 14.34 -10.41
CA TYR A 202 0.69 13.04 -9.85
C TYR A 202 -0.32 12.60 -8.80
N ILE A 203 -0.42 11.29 -8.58
CA ILE A 203 -0.99 10.72 -7.37
C ILE A 203 0.11 10.01 -6.59
N GLU A 204 -0.20 9.64 -5.35
CA GLU A 204 0.72 8.87 -4.52
C GLU A 204 0.13 7.49 -4.23
N LEU A 205 0.86 6.45 -4.62
CA LEU A 205 0.60 5.07 -4.22
C LEU A 205 1.55 4.77 -3.06
N MET A 206 1.01 4.45 -1.88
CA MET A 206 1.85 4.27 -0.70
C MET A 206 1.65 2.91 -0.06
N THR A 207 2.73 2.38 0.50
CA THR A 207 2.74 1.14 1.27
C THR A 207 3.24 1.36 2.70
N GLY A 208 2.39 1.02 3.67
CA GLY A 208 2.59 1.25 5.09
C GLY A 208 3.03 -0.02 5.81
N VAL A 209 3.96 0.10 6.75
CA VAL A 209 4.57 -1.02 7.48
C VAL A 209 4.21 -0.96 8.96
N TYR A 210 3.71 -2.09 9.50
CA TYR A 210 3.07 -2.23 10.81
C TYR A 210 1.85 -1.32 11.03
N THR A 211 1.29 -0.80 9.93
CA THR A 211 0.20 0.16 9.93
C THR A 211 -0.61 0.02 8.64
N ASP A 212 -1.94 0.11 8.77
CA ASP A 212 -2.84 0.19 7.62
C ASP A 212 -3.48 1.58 7.43
N ASN A 213 -3.20 2.53 8.34
CA ASN A 213 -3.79 3.85 8.31
C ASN A 213 -2.84 4.98 8.70
N GLN A 214 -3.34 6.22 8.65
CA GLN A 214 -2.66 7.43 9.06
C GLN A 214 -3.63 8.32 9.87
N PRO A 215 -3.20 8.89 11.01
CA PRO A 215 -2.07 8.42 11.81
C PRO A 215 -2.38 7.03 12.39
N ASP A 216 -1.40 6.14 12.40
CA ASP A 216 -1.47 4.84 13.10
C ASP A 216 -0.02 4.40 13.34
N PHE A 217 0.55 4.89 14.45
CA PHE A 217 1.95 4.69 14.82
C PHE A 217 2.12 3.36 15.58
N THR A 218 3.26 2.72 15.38
CA THR A 218 3.65 1.47 16.04
C THR A 218 4.70 1.72 17.10
N TRP A 219 4.61 1.02 18.23
CA TRP A 219 5.66 1.00 19.23
C TRP A 219 6.87 0.19 18.77
N ILE A 220 8.06 0.64 19.21
CA ILE A 220 9.32 -0.08 19.08
C ILE A 220 10.03 -0.07 20.45
N ALA A 221 10.32 -1.26 20.97
CA ALA A 221 10.88 -1.44 22.30
C ALA A 221 12.32 -0.90 22.38
N PRO A 222 12.84 -0.58 23.58
CA PRO A 222 14.25 -0.22 23.76
C PRO A 222 15.17 -1.24 23.09
N TYR A 223 16.10 -0.75 22.26
CA TYR A 223 17.09 -1.58 21.56
C TYR A 223 16.52 -2.60 20.55
N GLU A 224 15.22 -2.51 20.23
CA GLU A 224 14.61 -3.32 19.17
C GLU A 224 15.02 -2.80 17.79
N THR A 225 15.28 -3.73 16.88
CA THR A 225 15.40 -3.46 15.44
C THR A 225 14.24 -4.11 14.71
N LYS A 226 13.55 -3.35 13.88
CA LYS A 226 12.56 -3.86 12.93
C LYS A 226 13.14 -3.78 11.52
N GLU A 227 13.07 -4.89 10.80
CA GLU A 227 13.56 -5.03 9.43
C GLU A 227 12.45 -5.48 8.51
N PHE A 228 12.42 -4.92 7.30
CA PHE A 228 11.43 -5.27 6.29
C PHE A 228 11.90 -4.88 4.89
N GLU A 229 11.22 -5.41 3.89
CA GLU A 229 11.52 -5.16 2.49
C GLU A 229 10.28 -4.74 1.71
N GLN A 230 10.49 -3.89 0.71
CA GLN A 230 9.46 -3.45 -0.23
C GLN A 230 10.05 -3.41 -1.63
N TYR A 231 9.23 -3.73 -2.63
CA TYR A 231 9.65 -3.95 -4.00
C TYR A 231 8.84 -3.10 -4.97
N TRP A 232 9.49 -2.58 -6.00
CA TRP A 232 8.84 -1.83 -7.08
C TRP A 232 9.31 -2.30 -8.44
N TYR A 233 8.38 -2.58 -9.35
CA TYR A 233 8.71 -2.94 -10.72
C TYR A 233 7.70 -2.43 -11.74
N PRO A 234 8.16 -2.12 -12.97
CA PRO A 234 7.27 -1.72 -14.04
C PRO A 234 6.41 -2.90 -14.49
N VAL A 235 5.17 -2.59 -14.82
CA VAL A 235 4.24 -3.50 -15.51
C VAL A 235 3.99 -2.94 -16.90
N ARG A 236 4.00 -3.78 -17.94
CA ARG A 236 3.83 -3.34 -19.32
C ARG A 236 2.85 -4.24 -20.04
N GLU A 237 2.02 -3.63 -20.90
CA GLU A 237 1.17 -4.26 -21.92
C GLU A 237 0.09 -5.22 -21.42
N ILE A 238 0.20 -5.76 -20.19
CA ILE A 238 -0.75 -6.74 -19.67
C ILE A 238 -2.06 -6.13 -19.16
N GLY A 239 -2.15 -4.81 -18.99
CA GLY A 239 -3.32 -4.13 -18.42
C GLY A 239 -3.29 -4.00 -16.90
N GLU A 240 -4.46 -3.76 -16.31
CA GLU A 240 -4.64 -3.64 -14.85
C GLU A 240 -4.44 -4.99 -14.16
N ILE A 241 -3.31 -5.16 -13.48
CA ILE A 241 -2.96 -6.42 -12.83
C ILE A 241 -3.96 -6.82 -11.75
N LYS A 242 -4.12 -8.12 -11.57
CA LYS A 242 -5.03 -8.72 -10.60
C LYS A 242 -4.31 -9.42 -9.44
N ASN A 243 -3.05 -9.82 -9.65
CA ASN A 243 -2.14 -10.22 -8.57
C ASN A 243 -0.69 -9.88 -8.94
N ALA A 244 0.16 -9.71 -7.92
CA ALA A 244 1.58 -9.42 -8.07
C ALA A 244 2.39 -9.99 -6.90
N THR A 245 3.50 -10.64 -7.22
CA THR A 245 4.52 -11.12 -6.30
C THR A 245 5.86 -10.46 -6.65
N ILE A 246 6.91 -10.75 -5.88
CA ILE A 246 8.26 -10.29 -6.25
C ILE A 246 8.75 -10.88 -7.57
N ASP A 247 8.17 -11.99 -8.06
CA ASP A 247 8.58 -12.73 -9.26
C ASP A 247 7.79 -12.37 -10.52
N ALA A 248 6.49 -12.08 -10.38
CA ALA A 248 5.64 -11.78 -11.53
C ALA A 248 4.36 -11.04 -11.14
N ALA A 249 3.78 -10.31 -12.10
CA ALA A 249 2.40 -9.85 -12.07
C ALA A 249 1.55 -10.58 -13.09
N VAL A 250 0.25 -10.74 -12.80
CA VAL A 250 -0.73 -11.37 -13.69
C VAL A 250 -1.95 -10.47 -13.88
N ASN A 251 -2.47 -10.41 -15.11
CA ASN A 251 -3.81 -9.93 -15.39
C ASN A 251 -4.66 -11.08 -15.95
N ILE A 252 -5.95 -11.11 -15.60
CA ILE A 252 -6.97 -12.00 -16.14
C ILE A 252 -8.22 -11.19 -16.41
N GLU A 253 -8.75 -11.28 -17.63
CA GLU A 253 -9.96 -10.58 -18.05
C GLU A 253 -10.82 -11.48 -18.94
N GLN A 254 -12.14 -11.47 -18.73
CA GLN A 254 -13.07 -11.97 -19.72
C GLN A 254 -13.28 -10.88 -20.78
N ARG A 255 -12.88 -11.17 -22.02
CA ARG A 255 -13.06 -10.29 -23.17
C ARG A 255 -14.09 -10.89 -24.12
N LYS A 256 -14.52 -10.11 -25.12
CA LYS A 256 -15.47 -10.57 -26.14
C LYS A 256 -14.97 -11.80 -26.89
N ASP A 257 -13.66 -11.90 -27.08
CA ASP A 257 -13.01 -12.96 -27.87
C ASP A 257 -12.52 -14.14 -26.98
N GLY A 258 -12.89 -14.15 -25.70
CA GLY A 258 -12.56 -15.22 -24.76
C GLY A 258 -11.78 -14.77 -23.52
N LEU A 259 -11.05 -15.70 -22.90
CA LEU A 259 -10.30 -15.45 -21.67
C LEU A 259 -8.92 -14.87 -21.99
N TYR A 260 -8.72 -13.60 -21.65
CA TYR A 260 -7.41 -12.96 -21.70
C TYR A 260 -6.63 -13.20 -20.41
N PHE A 261 -5.34 -13.51 -20.54
CA PHE A 261 -4.39 -13.42 -19.44
C PHE A 261 -3.02 -12.94 -19.92
N GLY A 262 -2.29 -12.29 -19.02
CA GLY A 262 -0.93 -11.83 -19.30
C GLY A 262 -0.06 -11.87 -18.06
N PHE A 263 1.24 -12.09 -18.27
CA PHE A 263 2.27 -12.13 -17.24
C PHE A 263 3.38 -11.13 -17.54
N ASN A 264 3.83 -10.43 -16.50
CA ASN A 264 5.03 -9.59 -16.51
C ASN A 264 5.96 -10.09 -15.42
N VAL A 265 7.03 -10.79 -15.81
CA VAL A 265 8.01 -11.36 -14.87
C VAL A 265 9.10 -10.36 -14.51
N THR A 266 9.72 -10.54 -13.33
CA THR A 266 10.79 -9.67 -12.83
C THR A 266 12.16 -10.37 -12.86
N GLY A 267 12.28 -11.54 -13.46
CA GLY A 267 13.53 -12.26 -13.68
C GLY A 267 13.47 -13.12 -14.94
N GLY A 268 14.61 -13.66 -15.35
CA GLY A 268 14.67 -14.69 -16.39
C GLY A 268 14.30 -16.06 -15.81
N PHE A 269 13.29 -16.70 -16.36
CA PHE A 269 12.82 -18.01 -15.93
C PHE A 269 12.68 -18.94 -17.13
N LYS A 270 13.35 -20.09 -17.09
CA LYS A 270 13.33 -21.07 -18.17
C LYS A 270 12.21 -22.06 -17.98
N ASN A 271 11.66 -22.55 -19.09
CA ASN A 271 10.71 -23.66 -19.11
C ASN A 271 9.53 -23.50 -18.13
N CYS A 272 9.06 -22.26 -17.95
CA CYS A 272 7.92 -21.98 -17.07
C CYS A 272 6.67 -22.65 -17.60
N LYS A 273 5.85 -23.18 -16.70
CA LYS A 273 4.54 -23.72 -17.05
C LYS A 273 3.46 -22.69 -16.74
N ILE A 274 2.74 -22.29 -17.77
CA ILE A 274 1.45 -21.59 -17.67
C ILE A 274 0.36 -22.65 -17.53
N THR A 275 -0.57 -22.46 -16.61
CA THR A 275 -1.74 -23.34 -16.45
C THR A 275 -2.99 -22.50 -16.30
N VAL A 276 -4.04 -22.84 -17.05
CA VAL A 276 -5.39 -22.31 -16.84
C VAL A 276 -6.30 -23.47 -16.47
N THR A 277 -6.99 -23.34 -15.35
CA THR A 277 -7.99 -24.33 -14.90
C THR A 277 -9.36 -23.70 -14.78
N ASP A 278 -10.40 -24.45 -15.14
CA ASP A 278 -11.79 -24.16 -14.82
C ASP A 278 -12.31 -25.20 -13.83
N ASN A 279 -12.70 -24.76 -12.63
CA ASN A 279 -13.14 -25.61 -11.53
C ASN A 279 -12.14 -26.77 -11.23
N GLY A 280 -10.85 -26.44 -11.25
CA GLY A 280 -9.75 -27.37 -11.03
C GLY A 280 -9.36 -28.26 -12.24
N LYS A 281 -10.13 -28.26 -13.33
CA LYS A 281 -9.79 -28.98 -14.56
C LYS A 281 -8.91 -28.13 -15.46
N GLU A 282 -7.75 -28.64 -15.87
CA GLU A 282 -6.86 -27.96 -16.82
C GLU A 282 -7.58 -27.81 -18.18
N ILE A 283 -7.72 -26.57 -18.64
CA ILE A 283 -8.26 -26.22 -19.97
C ILE A 283 -7.18 -25.66 -20.89
N TYR A 284 -6.03 -25.27 -20.33
CA TYR A 284 -4.87 -24.81 -21.08
C TYR A 284 -3.59 -25.06 -20.30
N SER A 285 -2.53 -25.45 -21.02
CA SER A 285 -1.17 -25.56 -20.51
C SER A 285 -0.17 -25.23 -21.62
N GLU A 286 0.83 -24.43 -21.29
CA GLU A 286 1.93 -24.09 -22.18
C GLU A 286 3.23 -24.05 -21.39
N LYS A 287 4.32 -24.51 -22.01
CA LYS A 287 5.67 -24.30 -21.52
C LYS A 287 6.37 -23.23 -22.35
N THR A 288 6.93 -22.24 -21.69
CA THR A 288 7.62 -21.13 -22.37
C THR A 288 8.69 -20.52 -21.48
N ASP A 289 9.70 -19.93 -22.10
CA ASP A 289 10.67 -19.12 -21.38
C ASP A 289 10.08 -17.74 -21.12
N MET A 290 10.29 -17.23 -19.90
CA MET A 290 9.87 -15.89 -19.50
C MET A 290 11.10 -15.03 -19.23
N SER A 291 11.05 -13.78 -19.65
CA SER A 291 12.10 -12.81 -19.38
C SER A 291 11.51 -11.40 -19.21
N PRO A 292 12.13 -10.52 -18.41
CA PRO A 292 11.53 -9.23 -18.12
C PRO A 292 11.43 -8.35 -19.35
N ASP A 293 12.29 -8.51 -20.36
CA ASP A 293 12.31 -7.72 -21.59
C ASP A 293 11.15 -8.02 -22.55
N LYS A 294 10.44 -9.15 -22.37
CA LYS A 294 9.31 -9.55 -23.22
C LYS A 294 8.07 -9.84 -22.37
N VAL A 295 6.97 -9.16 -22.70
CA VAL A 295 5.68 -9.43 -22.08
C VAL A 295 5.06 -10.69 -22.68
N TYR A 296 4.46 -11.53 -21.84
CA TYR A 296 3.62 -12.65 -22.29
C TYR A 296 2.15 -12.28 -22.10
N HIS A 297 1.33 -12.46 -23.12
CA HIS A 297 -0.11 -12.38 -23.00
C HIS A 297 -0.79 -13.22 -24.09
N LYS A 298 -1.99 -13.73 -23.79
CA LYS A 298 -2.77 -14.58 -24.68
C LYS A 298 -4.27 -14.40 -24.43
N THR A 299 -5.06 -14.54 -25.48
CA THR A 299 -6.51 -14.73 -25.38
C THR A 299 -6.82 -16.16 -25.80
N LEU A 300 -7.47 -16.92 -24.92
CA LEU A 300 -8.01 -18.24 -25.25
C LEU A 300 -9.43 -18.06 -25.75
N GLU A 301 -9.67 -18.49 -26.98
CA GLU A 301 -11.01 -18.61 -27.55
C GLU A 301 -11.74 -19.77 -26.86
N THR A 302 -12.38 -19.47 -25.73
CA THR A 302 -13.12 -20.44 -24.92
C THR A 302 -14.30 -19.76 -24.25
N GLU A 303 -15.41 -20.48 -24.16
CA GLU A 303 -16.58 -20.03 -23.42
C GLU A 303 -16.35 -20.21 -21.93
N ILE A 304 -16.30 -19.09 -21.19
CA ILE A 304 -16.19 -19.09 -19.74
C ILE A 304 -17.58 -18.87 -19.14
N SER A 305 -18.12 -19.91 -18.50
CA SER A 305 -19.44 -19.86 -17.85
C SER A 305 -19.44 -19.01 -16.57
N ASP A 306 -18.44 -19.19 -15.71
CA ASP A 306 -18.20 -18.36 -14.52
C ASP A 306 -16.69 -18.09 -14.39
N ILE A 307 -16.29 -16.83 -14.57
CA ILE A 307 -14.90 -16.38 -14.43
C ILE A 307 -14.32 -16.66 -13.04
N HIS A 308 -15.16 -16.79 -12.00
CA HIS A 308 -14.73 -17.07 -10.65
C HIS A 308 -14.25 -18.52 -10.43
N ASN A 309 -14.53 -19.43 -11.38
CA ASN A 309 -14.00 -20.79 -11.37
C ASN A 309 -12.62 -20.89 -12.02
N ILE A 310 -12.16 -19.80 -12.67
CA ILE A 310 -10.92 -19.79 -13.42
C ILE A 310 -9.74 -19.51 -12.50
N LYS A 311 -8.70 -20.34 -12.58
CA LYS A 311 -7.38 -20.03 -12.02
C LYS A 311 -6.38 -19.98 -13.16
N VAL A 312 -5.60 -18.91 -13.23
CA VAL A 312 -4.44 -18.81 -14.12
C VAL A 312 -3.19 -18.75 -13.23
N SER A 313 -2.20 -19.60 -13.49
CA SER A 313 -0.94 -19.64 -12.76
C SER A 313 0.27 -19.71 -13.69
N LEU A 314 1.38 -19.17 -13.20
CA LEU A 314 2.71 -19.30 -13.77
C LEU A 314 3.61 -19.97 -12.73
N THR A 315 4.27 -21.05 -13.12
CA THR A 315 5.22 -21.80 -12.29
C THR A 315 6.57 -21.87 -12.99
N ASP A 316 7.66 -21.91 -12.23
CA ASP A 316 9.00 -22.17 -12.78
C ASP A 316 9.20 -23.64 -13.18
N GLU A 317 10.37 -23.97 -13.73
CA GLU A 317 10.70 -25.34 -14.19
C GLU A 317 10.64 -26.40 -13.08
N ASN A 318 10.77 -25.99 -11.81
CA ASN A 318 10.72 -26.87 -10.64
C ASN A 318 9.30 -26.95 -10.05
N GLY A 319 8.33 -26.27 -10.66
CA GLY A 319 6.94 -26.24 -10.21
C GLY A 319 6.65 -25.24 -9.08
N ARG A 320 7.59 -24.35 -8.74
CA ARG A 320 7.33 -23.28 -7.75
C ARG A 320 6.45 -22.21 -8.40
N GLU A 321 5.36 -21.83 -7.71
CA GLU A 321 4.45 -20.78 -8.18
C GLU A 321 5.16 -19.41 -8.16
N LEU A 322 5.21 -18.75 -9.32
CA LEU A 322 5.71 -17.39 -9.46
C LEU A 322 4.60 -16.38 -9.20
N VAL A 323 3.42 -16.62 -9.79
CA VAL A 323 2.19 -15.85 -9.53
C VAL A 323 0.98 -16.69 -9.96
N ALA A 324 -0.13 -16.52 -9.28
CA ALA A 324 -1.42 -17.03 -9.72
C ALA A 324 -2.55 -16.09 -9.32
N TYR A 325 -3.69 -16.20 -10.01
CA TYR A 325 -4.88 -15.48 -9.63
C TYR A 325 -6.14 -16.27 -10.00
N THR A 326 -7.12 -16.20 -9.09
CA THR A 326 -8.50 -16.62 -9.31
C THR A 326 -9.39 -15.40 -9.13
N PRO A 327 -10.19 -15.01 -10.13
CA PRO A 327 -11.05 -13.84 -10.07
C PRO A 327 -11.92 -13.77 -8.81
N TYR A 328 -11.71 -12.73 -8.01
CA TYR A 328 -12.41 -12.53 -6.75
C TYR A 328 -13.91 -12.23 -6.97
N LYS A 329 -14.77 -12.92 -6.22
CA LYS A 329 -16.22 -12.66 -6.21
C LYS A 329 -16.53 -11.60 -5.16
N ARG A 330 -16.96 -10.40 -5.58
CA ARG A 330 -17.26 -9.28 -4.67
C ARG A 330 -18.56 -9.50 -3.87
N GLY A 331 -18.77 -8.68 -2.86
CA GLY A 331 -19.92 -8.72 -1.95
C GLY A 331 -19.71 -9.62 -0.74
N GLN A 332 -18.46 -9.99 -0.44
CA GLN A 332 -18.15 -10.89 0.67
C GLN A 332 -17.67 -10.13 1.91
N LYS A 333 -17.25 -8.87 1.79
CA LYS A 333 -16.64 -8.11 2.89
C LYS A 333 -17.57 -7.01 3.39
N GLN A 334 -17.53 -6.78 4.69
CA GLN A 334 -18.27 -5.71 5.35
C GLN A 334 -17.37 -4.50 5.59
N PRO A 335 -17.92 -3.27 5.58
CA PRO A 335 -17.16 -2.08 5.94
C PRO A 335 -16.74 -2.14 7.42
N ILE A 336 -15.60 -1.52 7.73
CA ILE A 336 -15.24 -1.25 9.11
C ILE A 336 -16.21 -0.24 9.74
N LYS A 337 -16.28 -0.22 11.08
CA LYS A 337 -16.97 0.85 11.78
C LYS A 337 -16.13 2.12 11.71
N VAL A 338 -16.77 3.23 11.33
CA VAL A 338 -16.17 4.56 11.41
C VAL A 338 -15.72 4.85 12.84
N ARG A 339 -14.46 5.30 12.99
CA ARG A 339 -13.91 5.70 14.29
C ARG A 339 -14.67 6.93 14.80
N LYS A 340 -14.99 6.90 16.09
CA LYS A 340 -15.56 8.06 16.79
C LYS A 340 -14.45 8.84 17.50
N PRO A 341 -14.57 10.16 17.62
CA PRO A 341 -13.67 10.94 18.46
C PRO A 341 -13.61 10.38 19.89
N VAL A 342 -12.42 10.46 20.49
CA VAL A 342 -12.22 10.14 21.91
C VAL A 342 -13.11 11.04 22.78
N ARG A 343 -13.63 10.51 23.89
CA ARG A 343 -14.43 11.31 24.82
C ARG A 343 -13.52 12.19 25.68
N ARG A 344 -14.05 13.22 26.34
CA ARG A 344 -13.29 13.98 27.34
C ARG A 344 -12.99 13.11 28.56
N PRO A 345 -11.91 13.37 29.32
CA PRO A 345 -11.52 12.56 30.48
C PRO A 345 -12.67 12.33 31.47
N LEU A 346 -13.42 13.39 31.83
CA LEU A 346 -14.54 13.31 32.78
C LEU A 346 -15.70 12.40 32.34
N GLU A 347 -15.80 12.08 31.04
CA GLU A 347 -16.86 11.22 30.51
C GLU A 347 -16.56 9.72 30.63
N TYR A 348 -15.31 9.34 30.90
CA TYR A 348 -14.95 7.95 31.16
C TYR A 348 -15.33 7.54 32.57
N LYS A 349 -15.65 6.26 32.78
CA LYS A 349 -16.16 5.77 34.07
C LYS A 349 -15.08 5.14 34.91
N THR A 350 -14.05 4.58 34.30
CA THR A 350 -12.98 3.85 35.00
C THR A 350 -11.61 4.47 34.75
N VAL A 351 -10.69 4.23 35.68
CA VAL A 351 -9.26 4.58 35.52
C VAL A 351 -8.64 3.80 34.35
N GLU A 352 -9.06 2.56 34.14
CA GLU A 352 -8.61 1.74 33.00
C GLU A 352 -8.93 2.39 31.65
N GLU A 353 -10.16 2.90 31.48
CA GLU A 353 -10.53 3.58 30.25
C GLU A 353 -9.71 4.86 30.05
N LEU A 354 -9.43 5.61 31.12
CA LEU A 354 -8.61 6.82 31.07
C LEU A 354 -7.18 6.49 30.62
N TYR A 355 -6.55 5.49 31.25
CA TYR A 355 -5.20 5.06 30.90
C TYR A 355 -5.11 4.58 29.45
N ILE A 356 -5.99 3.68 29.01
CA ILE A 356 -5.98 3.16 27.63
C ILE A 356 -6.14 4.29 26.60
N ASN A 357 -7.03 5.25 26.86
CA ASN A 357 -7.23 6.36 25.93
C ASN A 357 -6.08 7.37 25.97
N GLY A 358 -5.52 7.68 27.13
CA GLY A 358 -4.29 8.49 27.24
C GLY A 358 -3.14 7.87 26.45
N PHE A 359 -2.88 6.58 26.68
CA PHE A 359 -1.83 5.82 26.00
C PHE A 359 -2.02 5.77 24.48
N HIS A 360 -3.27 5.57 24.02
CA HIS A 360 -3.59 5.61 22.60
C HIS A 360 -3.37 7.00 21.98
N LEU A 361 -3.74 8.09 22.69
CA LEU A 361 -3.56 9.45 22.19
C LEU A 361 -2.08 9.83 22.08
N GLU A 362 -1.27 9.38 23.03
CA GLU A 362 0.19 9.52 23.00
C GLU A 362 0.78 8.76 21.81
N GLN A 363 0.43 7.48 21.64
CA GLN A 363 0.88 6.67 20.53
C GLN A 363 0.55 7.33 19.18
N TYR A 364 -0.67 7.83 19.02
CA TYR A 364 -1.15 8.41 17.76
C TYR A 364 -0.68 9.86 17.53
N LYS A 365 0.07 10.45 18.48
CA LYS A 365 0.44 11.88 18.47
C LYS A 365 -0.77 12.78 18.17
N GLN A 366 -1.88 12.53 18.86
CA GLN A 366 -3.15 13.15 18.53
C GLN A 366 -3.12 14.67 18.79
N HIS A 367 -3.55 15.48 17.83
CA HIS A 367 -3.34 16.94 17.83
C HIS A 367 -4.48 17.79 18.46
N ASN A 368 -5.62 17.19 18.79
CA ASN A 368 -6.80 17.86 19.37
C ASN A 368 -6.97 17.61 20.89
N TYR A 369 -6.28 16.61 21.44
CA TYR A 369 -6.39 16.18 22.83
C TYR A 369 -5.00 16.04 23.41
N LYS A 370 -4.86 16.36 24.70
CA LYS A 370 -3.64 16.14 25.47
C LYS A 370 -3.75 14.81 26.21
N PRO A 371 -2.87 13.83 25.96
CA PRO A 371 -2.86 12.57 26.72
C PRO A 371 -2.80 12.78 28.23
N GLU A 372 -2.06 13.80 28.68
CA GLU A 372 -1.84 14.13 30.09
C GLU A 372 -3.14 14.42 30.83
N ASP A 373 -4.15 15.02 30.18
CA ASP A 373 -5.44 15.30 30.80
C ASP A 373 -6.18 14.02 31.22
N TYR A 374 -5.93 12.89 30.53
CA TYR A 374 -6.53 11.60 30.83
C TYR A 374 -5.82 10.94 32.01
N TYR A 375 -4.49 11.01 32.03
CA TYR A 375 -3.68 10.49 33.12
C TYR A 375 -3.91 11.26 34.43
N LEU A 376 -3.98 12.60 34.37
CA LEU A 376 -4.29 13.44 35.53
C LEU A 376 -5.69 13.16 36.11
N GLU A 377 -6.68 12.91 35.25
CA GLU A 377 -8.00 12.49 35.71
C GLU A 377 -7.99 11.07 36.30
N GLY A 378 -7.11 10.20 35.80
CA GLY A 378 -6.83 8.88 36.38
C GLY A 378 -6.29 9.00 37.81
N LEU A 379 -5.20 9.76 37.98
CA LEU A 379 -4.58 10.03 39.29
C LEU A 379 -5.53 10.73 40.27
N ARG A 380 -6.42 11.61 39.78
CA ARG A 380 -7.44 12.24 40.63
C ARG A 380 -8.44 11.22 41.20
N ARG A 381 -8.69 10.11 40.49
CA ARG A 381 -9.61 9.05 40.93
C ARG A 381 -8.91 7.96 41.73
N ASP A 382 -7.65 7.70 41.42
CA ASP A 382 -6.79 6.74 42.11
C ASP A 382 -5.36 7.29 42.14
N GLU A 383 -5.00 7.98 43.23
CA GLU A 383 -3.69 8.62 43.41
C GLU A 383 -2.52 7.61 43.42
N GLY A 384 -2.81 6.31 43.60
CA GLY A 384 -1.83 5.23 43.63
C GLY A 384 -1.62 4.50 42.31
N ASP A 385 -2.34 4.86 41.23
CA ASP A 385 -2.18 4.20 39.94
C ASP A 385 -0.84 4.56 39.29
N ILE A 386 0.11 3.64 39.38
CA ILE A 386 1.49 3.79 38.89
C ILE A 386 1.62 3.97 37.37
N ARG A 387 0.53 3.82 36.62
CA ARG A 387 0.51 3.92 35.16
C ARG A 387 0.13 5.31 34.67
N CYS A 388 -0.56 6.10 35.50
CA CYS A 388 -1.03 7.46 35.19
C CYS A 388 -0.04 8.53 35.68
#